data_AF-A0A0L0F1J2-F1
#
_entry.id   AF-A0A0L0F1J2-F1
#
_cell.length_a   1.000
_cell.length_b   1.000
_cell.length_c   1.000
_cell.angle_alpha   90.00
_cell.angle_beta   90.00
_cell.angle_gamma   90.00
#
_symmetry.space_group_name_H-M   'P 1'
#
loop_
_entity.id
_entity.type
_entity.pdbx_description
1 polymer ?
#
loop_
_entity_poly.entity_id
_entity_poly.type
_entity_poly.pdbx_seq_one_letter_code
_entity_poly.pdbx_strand_id
1 'polypeptide(L)' 'MAGLCSKDAVVLLVDVCRRMEMMVDDPLHPSEKFSALVRAQLMASLMVQQRICYRAQDFIGLVVFGSDYSENSLMNAE' A
#
# COMPACT_ATOMS: atom_id res chain seq x y z
N MET A 1 -10.57 16.09 -30.57
CA MET A 1 -9.75 14.95 -30.12
C MET A 1 -10.15 14.64 -28.68
N ALA A 2 -11.00 13.63 -28.47
CA ALA A 2 -11.26 13.14 -27.12
C ALA A 2 -10.06 12.30 -26.70
N GLY A 3 -9.20 12.84 -25.83
CA GLY A 3 -8.13 12.05 -25.22
C GLY A 3 -8.77 10.91 -24.44
N LEU A 4 -8.39 9.66 -24.75
CA LEU A 4 -8.74 8.51 -23.93
C LEU A 4 -8.23 8.77 -22.52
N CYS A 5 -9.16 8.97 -21.59
CA CYS A 5 -8.85 9.02 -20.17
C CYS A 5 -8.60 7.57 -19.74
N SER A 6 -7.34 7.14 -19.71
CA SER A 6 -6.99 5.82 -19.19
C SER A 6 -7.22 5.83 -17.68
N LYS A 7 -7.98 4.85 -17.20
CA LYS A 7 -8.13 4.58 -15.76
C LYS A 7 -7.34 3.32 -15.47
N ASP A 8 -6.36 3.42 -14.59
CA ASP A 8 -5.63 2.24 -14.12
C ASP A 8 -6.25 1.73 -12.81
N ALA A 9 -6.08 0.44 -12.52
CA ALA A 9 -6.43 -0.15 -11.24
C ALA A 9 -5.16 -0.64 -10.56
N VAL A 10 -4.94 -0.20 -9.32
CA VAL A 10 -3.78 -0.58 -8.50
C VAL A 10 -4.30 -1.22 -7.22
N VAL A 11 -3.74 -2.37 -6.84
CA VAL A 11 -4.04 -3.03 -5.56
C VAL A 11 -2.78 -3.04 -4.70
N LEU A 12 -2.85 -2.42 -3.53
CA LEU A 12 -1.79 -2.41 -2.53
C LEU A 12 -2.02 -3.58 -1.56
N LEU A 13 -1.09 -4.53 -1.54
CA LEU A 13 -1.10 -5.66 -0.62
C LEU A 13 -0.15 -5.36 0.55
N VAL A 14 -0.65 -5.30 1.77
CA VAL A 14 0.13 -4.96 2.96
C VAL A 14 0.11 -6.12 3.97
N ASP A 15 1.28 -6.68 4.22
CA ASP A 15 1.51 -7.66 5.28
C ASP A 15 1.65 -6.93 6.63
N VAL A 16 0.81 -7.29 7.60
CA VAL A 16 0.85 -6.78 8.98
C VAL A 16 1.25 -7.84 10.00
N CYS A 17 1.89 -8.94 9.55
CA CYS A 17 2.46 -9.93 10.47
C CYS A 17 3.45 -9.28 11.44
N ARG A 18 3.54 -9.80 12.67
CA ARG A 18 4.47 -9.31 13.72
C ARG A 18 5.92 -9.16 13.27
N ARG A 19 6.38 -9.97 12.30
CA ARG A 19 7.74 -9.86 11.73
C ARG A 19 7.96 -8.55 10.97
N MET A 20 6.91 -7.96 10.41
CA MET A 20 6.96 -6.69 9.68
C MET A 20 7.17 -5.50 10.61
N GLU A 21 6.86 -5.64 11.89
CA GLU A 21 7.07 -4.62 12.93
C GLU A 21 8.50 -4.60 13.49
N MET A 22 9.31 -5.61 13.16
CA MET A 22 10.70 -5.65 13.61
C MET A 22 11.46 -4.46 13.05
N MET A 23 12.08 -3.68 13.95
CA MET A 23 12.91 -2.54 13.59
C MET A 23 14.19 -3.06 12.94
N VAL A 24 14.43 -2.62 11.70
CA VAL A 24 15.66 -2.91 10.96
C VAL A 24 16.32 -1.58 10.67
N ASP A 25 17.64 -1.55 10.68
CA ASP A 25 18.39 -0.37 10.25
C ASP A 25 18.05 -0.08 8.78
N ASP A 26 17.81 1.19 8.45
CA ASP A 26 17.67 1.59 7.06
C ASP A 26 19.04 1.47 6.38
N PRO A 27 19.21 0.63 5.33
CA PRO A 27 20.48 0.53 4.62
C PRO A 27 20.91 1.86 3.97
N LEU A 28 19.96 2.77 3.71
CA LEU A 28 20.25 4.11 3.17
C LEU A 28 20.54 5.14 4.27
N HIS A 29 20.02 4.94 5.49
CA HIS A 29 20.19 5.84 6.63
C HIS A 29 20.47 5.03 7.92
N PRO A 30 21.71 4.58 8.14
CA PRO A 30 22.03 3.61 9.21
C PRO A 30 21.72 4.08 10.64
N SER A 31 21.53 5.39 10.85
CA SER A 31 21.12 5.98 12.13
C SER A 31 19.61 5.94 12.35
N GLU A 32 18.82 5.70 11.31
CA GLU A 32 17.37 5.65 11.35
C GLU A 32 16.91 4.19 11.34
N LYS A 33 15.98 3.87 12.25
CA LYS A 33 15.40 2.53 12.35
C LYS A 33 13.93 2.64 12.01
N PHE A 34 13.53 1.94 10.95
CA PHE A 34 12.13 1.79 10.58
C PHE A 34 11.79 0.32 10.47
N SER A 35 10.59 -0.04 10.91
CA SER A 35 10.07 -1.37 10.63
C SER A 35 9.77 -1.52 9.13
N ALA A 36 9.74 -2.76 8.64
CA ALA A 36 9.34 -3.02 7.25
C ALA A 36 7.91 -2.51 6.98
N LEU A 37 7.02 -2.62 7.98
CA LEU A 37 5.67 -2.10 7.92
C LEU A 37 5.63 -0.58 7.74
N VAL A 38 6.38 0.18 8.54
CA VAL A 38 6.41 1.65 8.44
C VAL A 38 6.96 2.10 7.09
N ARG A 39 8.00 1.42 6.57
CA ARG A 39 8.54 1.71 5.22
C ARG A 39 7.51 1.44 4.12
N ALA A 40 6.79 0.32 4.20
CA ALA A 40 5.73 0.01 3.25
C ALA A 40 4.60 1.05 3.29
N GLN A 41 4.19 1.49 4.48
CA GLN A 41 3.18 2.54 4.67
C GLN A 41 3.62 3.88 4.09
N LEU A 42 4.86 4.30 4.30
CA LEU A 42 5.42 5.54 3.73
C LEU A 42 5.42 5.49 2.20
N MET A 43 5.84 4.38 1.60
CA MET A 43 5.86 4.22 0.14
C MET A 43 4.45 4.18 -0.45
N ALA A 44 3.52 3.46 0.18
CA ALA A 44 2.12 3.44 -0.21
C ALA A 44 1.51 4.86 -0.15
N SER A 45 1.78 5.59 0.94
CA SER A 45 1.30 6.97 1.11
C SER A 45 1.85 7.90 0.04
N LEU A 46 3.15 7.82 -0.26
CA LEU A 46 3.78 8.63 -1.30
C LEU A 46 3.16 8.36 -2.68
N MET A 47 2.92 7.08 -3.01
CA MET A 47 2.30 6.69 -4.29
C MET A 47 0.87 7.24 -4.40
N VAL A 48 0.05 7.10 -3.36
CA VAL A 48 -1.33 7.61 -3.34
C VAL A 48 -1.35 9.14 -3.44
N GLN A 49 -0.50 9.84 -2.67
CA GLN A 49 -0.38 11.29 -2.73
C GLN A 49 0.02 11.77 -4.12
N GLN A 50 0.97 11.11 -4.76
CA GLN A 50 1.38 11.42 -6.13
C GLN A 50 0.19 11.34 -7.09
N ARG A 51 -0.59 10.24 -7.05
CA ARG A 51 -1.76 10.07 -7.92
C ARG A 51 -2.83 11.15 -7.68
N ILE A 52 -3.07 11.53 -6.42
CA ILE A 52 -3.98 12.63 -6.06
C ILE A 52 -3.48 13.96 -6.65
N CYS A 53 -2.20 14.29 -6.47
CA CYS A 53 -1.60 15.53 -6.96
C CYS A 53 -1.69 15.66 -8.49
N TYR A 54 -1.49 14.56 -9.22
CA TYR A 54 -1.64 14.53 -10.68
C TYR A 54 -3.09 14.43 -11.17
N ARG A 55 -4.07 14.42 -10.25
CA ARG A 55 -5.50 14.22 -10.57
C ARG A 55 -5.73 12.97 -11.43
N ALA A 56 -4.99 11.90 -11.16
CA ALA A 56 -5.18 10.63 -11.84
C ALA A 56 -6.57 10.08 -11.53
N GLN A 57 -7.19 9.40 -12.50
CA GLN A 57 -8.50 8.74 -12.33
C GLN A 57 -8.37 7.26 -11.98
N ASP A 58 -7.30 6.91 -11.27
CA ASP A 58 -6.97 5.52 -10.95
C ASP A 58 -7.85 5.00 -9.81
N PHE A 59 -8.17 3.72 -9.87
CA PHE A 59 -8.79 3.00 -8.76
C PHE A 59 -7.70 2.39 -7.89
N ILE A 60 -7.73 2.66 -6.59
CA ILE A 60 -6.75 2.12 -5.63
C ILE A 60 -7.48 1.25 -4.62
N GLY A 61 -7.18 -0.04 -4.63
CA GLY A 61 -7.60 -1.00 -3.62
C GLY A 61 -6.49 -1.22 -2.59
N LEU A 62 -6.88 -1.48 -1.33
CA LEU A 62 -5.98 -1.85 -0.25
C LEU A 62 -6.43 -3.20 0.31
N VAL A 63 -5.50 -4.15 0.40
CA VAL A 63 -5.71 -5.43 1.07
C VAL A 63 -4.68 -5.54 2.18
N VAL A 64 -5.17 -5.70 3.40
CA VAL A 64 -4.34 -5.94 4.57
C VAL A 64 -4.46 -7.43 4.90
N PHE A 65 -3.33 -8.10 5.10
CA PHE A 65 -3.28 -9.53 5.42
C PHE A 65 -2.24 -9.82 6.50
N GLY A 66 -2.37 -10.95 7.18
CA GLY A 66 -1.52 -11.29 8.33
C GLY A 66 -1.96 -10.64 9.65
N SER A 67 -3.14 -10.01 9.68
CA SER A 67 -3.81 -9.57 10.90
C SER A 67 -4.61 -10.72 11.54
N ASP A 68 -4.77 -10.66 12.87
CA ASP A 68 -5.67 -11.56 13.61
C ASP A 68 -7.16 -11.32 13.29
N TYR A 69 -7.47 -10.21 12.60
CA TYR A 69 -8.79 -9.84 12.13
C TYR A 69 -8.90 -10.04 10.62
N SER A 70 -9.98 -10.67 10.17
CA SER A 70 -10.30 -10.84 8.75
C SER A 70 -11.57 -10.05 8.43
N GLU A 71 -11.42 -8.87 7.83
CA GLU A 71 -12.53 -8.10 7.25
C GLU A 71 -12.71 -8.35 5.75
N ASN A 72 -11.98 -9.32 5.19
CA ASN A 72 -12.18 -9.72 3.80
C ASN A 72 -13.60 -10.26 3.64
N SER A 73 -14.50 -9.40 3.14
CA SER A 73 -15.78 -9.80 2.57
C SER A 73 -15.50 -10.56 1.28
N LEU A 74 -14.91 -11.74 1.40
CA LEU A 74 -15.02 -12.79 0.41
C LEU A 74 -16.49 -13.19 0.42
N MET A 75 -17.35 -12.38 -0.20
CA MET A 75 -18.60 -12.89 -0.71
C MET A 75 -18.18 -14.02 -1.64
N ASN A 76 -18.43 -15.26 -1.20
CA ASN A 76 -18.32 -16.41 -2.07
C ASN A 76 -19.06 -16.04 -3.36
N ALA A 77 -18.30 -15.85 -4.43
CA ALA A 77 -18.87 -15.80 -5.76
C ALA A 77 -19.31 -17.24 -6.06
N GLU A 78 -20.53 -17.58 -5.64
CA GLU A 78 -21.27 -18.71 -6.21
C GLU A 78 -21.60 -18.42 -7.68
#